data_AF-A0A497LFF8-F1
#
_entry.id   AF-A0A497LFF8-F1
#
_cell.length_a   1.000
_cell.length_b   1.000
_cell.length_c   1.000
_cell.angle_alpha   90.00
_cell.angle_beta   90.00
_cell.angle_gamma   90.00
#
_symmetry.space_group_name_H-M   'P 1'
#
loop_
_entity.id
_entity.type
_entity.pdbx_description
1 polymer ?
#
loop_
_entity_poly.entity_id
_entity_poly.type
_entity_poly.pdbx_seq_one_letter_code
_entity_poly.pdbx_strand_id
1 'polypeptide(L)' 'MEREQEHKERIEQAISILETISGDFTTPRNIRRAAKQSIDALRDETLSPAVRAANAISILDEISQDPNMPVPTRTKIWQV' A
#
# COMPACT_ATOMS: atom_id res chain seq x y z
N MET A 1 -19.49 -13.96 -5.04
CA MET A 1 -19.32 -14.78 -3.82
C MET A 1 -17.85 -15.14 -3.60
N GLU A 2 -17.26 -16.20 -4.18
CA GLU A 2 -15.87 -16.62 -3.85
C GLU A 2 -14.79 -15.61 -4.28
N ARG A 3 -14.83 -15.10 -5.51
CA ARG A 3 -13.85 -14.11 -6.02
C ARG A 3 -13.89 -12.75 -5.32
N GLU A 4 -15.06 -12.32 -4.87
CA GLU A 4 -15.19 -11.05 -4.14
C GLU A 4 -14.57 -11.15 -2.75
N GLN A 5 -14.73 -12.31 -2.11
CA GLN A 5 -14.11 -12.61 -0.83
C GLN A 5 -12.59 -12.68 -0.97
N GLU A 6 -12.08 -13.37 -2.00
CA GLU A 6 -10.65 -13.42 -2.33
C GLU A 6 -10.06 -12.02 -2.57
N HIS A 7 -10.76 -11.15 -3.31
CA HIS A 7 -10.32 -9.76 -3.52
C HIS A 7 -10.26 -8.97 -2.23
N LYS A 8 -11.25 -9.11 -1.34
CA LYS A 8 -11.24 -8.45 -0.04
C LYS A 8 -10.07 -8.93 0.82
N GLU A 9 -9.82 -10.23 0.86
CA GLU A 9 -8.71 -10.80 1.62
C GLU A 9 -7.35 -10.30 1.11
N ARG A 10 -7.17 -10.20 -0.21
CA ARG A 10 -5.96 -9.61 -0.80
C ARG A 10 -5.80 -8.14 -0.43
N ILE A 11 -6.88 -7.36 -0.45
CA ILE A 11 -6.86 -5.94 -0.06
C ILE A 11 -6.49 -5.81 1.42
N GLU A 12 -7.05 -6.63 2.30
CA GLU A 12 -6.72 -6.62 3.73
C GLU A 12 -5.26 -7.02 3.99
N GLN A 13 -4.74 -8.01 3.26
CA GLN A 13 -3.32 -8.37 3.32
C GLN A 13 -2.42 -7.21 2.90
N ALA A 14 -2.73 -6.55 1.78
CA ALA A 14 -2.03 -5.35 1.32
C ALA A 14 -2.05 -4.23 2.38
N ILE A 15 -3.22 -3.95 2.97
CA ILE A 15 -3.38 -2.95 4.02
C ILE A 15 -2.49 -3.28 5.23
N SER A 16 -2.47 -4.53 5.69
CA SER A 16 -1.67 -4.96 6.85
C SER A 16 -0.15 -4.73 6.64
N ILE A 17 0.35 -5.03 5.43
CA ILE A 17 1.74 -4.77 5.06
C ILE A 17 2.02 -3.26 5.08
N LEU A 18 1.14 -2.46 4.47
CA LEU A 18 1.27 -1.00 4.42
C LEU A 18 1.16 -0.36 5.81
N GLU A 19 0.32 -0.89 6.70
CA GLU A 19 0.20 -0.43 8.08
C GLU A 19 1.52 -0.61 8.84
N THR A 20 2.17 -1.77 8.64
CA THR A 20 3.50 -2.05 9.19
C THR A 20 4.54 -1.02 8.72
N ILE A 21 4.52 -0.64 7.43
CA ILE A 21 5.43 0.38 6.89
C ILE A 21 5.10 1.76 7.46
N SER A 22 3.81 2.11 7.56
CA SER A 22 3.36 3.41 8.04
C SER A 22 3.71 3.65 9.52
N GLY A 23 3.75 2.58 10.32
CA GLY A 23 4.09 2.61 11.75
C GLY A 23 5.57 2.48 12.08
N ASP A 24 6.42 2.17 11.09
CA ASP A 24 7.86 1.99 11.29
C ASP A 24 8.61 3.34 11.35
N PHE A 25 8.95 3.81 12.55
CA PHE A 25 9.66 5.08 12.75
C PHE A 25 11.08 5.11 12.17
N THR A 26 11.67 3.97 11.80
CA THR A 26 12.97 3.91 11.13
C THR A 26 12.87 4.22 9.63
N THR A 27 11.67 4.13 9.06
CA THR A 27 11.39 4.47 7.65
C THR A 27 11.15 5.98 7.51
N PRO A 28 11.74 6.70 6.52
CA PRO A 28 11.54 8.14 6.32
C PRO A 28 10.08 8.59 6.22
N ARG A 29 9.79 9.82 6.68
CA ARG A 29 8.43 10.35 6.85
C ARG A 29 7.61 10.36 5.55
N ASN A 30 8.22 10.68 4.42
CA ASN A 30 7.57 10.71 3.11
C ASN A 30 7.08 9.31 2.70
N ILE A 31 7.88 8.26 2.97
CA ILE A 31 7.52 6.88 2.67
C ILE A 31 6.38 6.39 3.55
N ARG A 32 6.43 6.68 4.86
CA ARG A 32 5.32 6.36 5.77
C ARG A 32 4.02 7.05 5.36
N ARG A 33 4.12 8.30 4.88
CA ARG A 33 2.97 9.05 4.35
C ARG A 33 2.43 8.40 3.08
N ALA A 34 3.28 7.99 2.13
CA ALA A 34 2.85 7.31 0.92
C ALA A 34 2.15 5.97 1.22
N ALA A 35 2.68 5.19 2.18
CA ALA A 35 2.02 3.98 2.66
C ALA A 35 0.63 4.29 3.24
N LYS A 36 0.49 5.36 4.02
CA LYS A 36 -0.80 5.79 4.56
C LYS A 36 -1.79 6.22 3.47
N GLN A 37 -1.34 6.99 2.48
CA GLN A 37 -2.16 7.38 1.32
C GLN A 37 -2.60 6.16 0.49
N SER A 38 -1.74 5.16 0.37
CA SER A 38 -2.07 3.89 -0.31
C SER A 38 -3.14 3.12 0.45
N ILE A 39 -3.08 3.07 1.78
CA ILE A 39 -4.14 2.48 2.62
C ILE A 39 -5.45 3.24 2.43
N ASP A 40 -5.41 4.57 2.43
CA ASP A 40 -6.62 5.39 2.28
C ASP A 40 -7.26 5.16 0.89
N ALA A 41 -6.46 5.09 -0.18
CA ALA A 41 -6.92 4.71 -1.51
C ALA A 41 -7.50 3.28 -1.55
N LEU A 42 -6.86 2.34 -0.87
CA LEU A 42 -7.37 0.98 -0.73
C LEU A 42 -8.63 0.89 0.12
N ARG A 43 -8.97 1.86 0.97
CA ARG A 43 -10.19 1.86 1.80
C ARG A 43 -11.33 2.69 1.24
N ASP A 44 -11.13 3.37 0.11
CA ASP A 44 -12.17 4.19 -0.51
C ASP A 44 -13.27 3.32 -1.15
N GLU A 45 -14.31 3.01 -0.37
CA GLU A 45 -15.45 2.20 -0.81
C GLU A 45 -16.34 2.89 -1.85
N THR A 46 -16.12 4.19 -2.13
CA THR A 46 -16.84 4.90 -3.20
C THR A 46 -16.36 4.48 -4.59
N LEU A 47 -15.17 3.87 -4.67
CA LEU A 47 -14.52 3.43 -5.90
C LEU A 47 -14.58 1.91 -6.07
N SER A 48 -14.50 1.46 -7.32
CA SER A 48 -14.42 0.02 -7.59
C SER A 48 -13.10 -0.56 -7.08
N PRO A 49 -13.05 -1.85 -6.71
CA PRO A 49 -11.81 -2.51 -6.24
C PRO A 49 -10.62 -2.33 -7.19
N ALA A 50 -10.87 -2.36 -8.50
CA ALA A 50 -9.82 -2.17 -9.51
C ALA A 50 -9.26 -0.74 -9.49
N VAL A 51 -10.12 0.27 -9.33
CA VAL A 51 -9.69 1.68 -9.27
C VAL A 51 -8.92 1.95 -7.98
N ARG A 52 -9.39 1.41 -6.84
CA ARG A 52 -8.69 1.49 -5.54
C ARG A 52 -7.27 0.92 -5.64
N ALA A 53 -7.14 -0.27 -6.23
CA ALA A 53 -5.85 -0.91 -6.44
C ALA A 53 -4.94 -0.10 -7.36
N ALA A 54 -5.46 0.40 -8.49
CA ALA A 54 -4.68 1.23 -9.42
C ALA A 54 -4.16 2.52 -8.75
N ASN A 55 -4.98 3.19 -7.94
CA ASN A 55 -4.57 4.37 -7.20
C ASN A 55 -3.45 4.06 -6.20
N ALA A 56 -3.58 2.97 -5.44
CA ALA A 56 -2.55 2.53 -4.49
C ALA A 56 -1.24 2.16 -5.19
N ILE A 57 -1.30 1.41 -6.29
CA ILE A 57 -0.13 1.05 -7.10
C ILE A 57 0.58 2.30 -7.59
N SER A 58 -0.14 3.30 -8.10
CA SER A 58 0.47 4.54 -8.59
C SER A 58 1.25 5.29 -7.49
N ILE A 59 0.73 5.33 -6.26
CA ILE A 59 1.40 5.96 -5.12
C ILE A 59 2.65 5.17 -4.72
N LEU A 60 2.54 3.84 -4.70
CA LEU A 60 3.63 2.94 -4.32
C LEU A 60 4.75 2.93 -5.36
N ASP A 61 4.43 2.99 -6.65
CA ASP A 61 5.40 3.04 -7.73
C ASP A 61 6.23 4.33 -7.66
N GLU A 62 5.56 5.48 -7.46
CA GLU A 62 6.24 6.78 -7.29
C GLU A 62 7.23 6.74 -6.10
N ILE A 63 6.79 6.28 -4.93
CA ILE A 63 7.66 6.25 -3.74
C ILE A 63 8.73 5.16 -3.84
N SER A 64 8.50 4.10 -4.62
CA SER A 64 9.52 3.06 -4.84
C SER A 64 10.78 3.60 -5.50
N GLN A 65 10.69 4.71 -6.25
CA GLN A 65 11.84 5.35 -6.89
C GLN A 65 12.61 6.28 -5.94
N ASP A 66 12.17 6.45 -4.69
CA ASP A 66 12.83 7.34 -3.74
C ASP A 66 14.25 6.85 -3.40
N PRO A 67 15.28 7.71 -3.51
CA PRO A 67 16.67 7.33 -3.24
C PRO A 67 16.93 7.04 -1.76
N ASN A 68 16.10 7.56 -0.85
CA ASN A 68 16.19 7.34 0.60
C ASN A 68 15.33 6.15 1.07
N MET A 69 14.70 5.40 0.16
CA MET A 69 13.89 4.23 0.50
C MET A 69 14.73 3.11 1.12
N PRO A 70 14.46 2.70 2.38
CA PRO A 70 15.15 1.57 3.00
C PRO A 70 14.91 0.27 2.23
N VAL A 71 15.96 -0.55 2.08
CA VAL A 71 15.87 -1.85 1.37
C VAL A 71 14.79 -2.77 1.97
N PRO A 72 14.65 -2.93 3.30
CA PRO A 72 13.60 -3.78 3.86
C PRO A 72 12.18 -3.27 3.52
N THR A 73 12.00 -1.95 3.48
CA THR A 73 10.73 -1.30 3.14
C THR A 73 10.40 -1.48 1.66
N ARG A 74 11.40 -1.34 0.79
CA ARG A 74 11.27 -1.62 -0.64
C ARG A 74 10.79 -3.04 -0.89
N THR A 75 11.41 -4.04 -0.26
CA THR A 75 10.98 -5.44 -0.41
C THR A 75 9.54 -5.67 0.03
N LYS A 76 9.11 -5.03 1.13
CA LYS A 76 7.70 -5.10 1.58
C LYS A 76 6.74 -4.46 0.59
N ILE A 77 7.10 -3.34 -0.03
CA ILE A 77 6.27 -2.69 -1.07
C ILE A 77 6.09 -3.63 -2.27
N TRP A 78 7.10 -4.38 -2.68
CA TRP A 78 7.01 -5.37 -3.76
C TRP A 78 6.13 -6.60 -3.45
N GLN A 79 5.78 -6.82 -2.17
CA GLN A 79 4.88 -7.91 -1.76
C GLN A 79 3.40 -7.51 -1.79
N VAL A 80 3.11 -6.23 -1.99
CA VAL A 80 1.77 -5.64 -2.10
C VAL A 80 1.32 -5.69 -3.55
#